data_AF-W6NJC5-F1
#
_entry.id   AF-W6NJC5-F1
#
_cell.length_a   1.000
_cell.length_b   1.000
_cell.length_c   1.000
_cell.angle_alpha   90.00
_cell.angle_beta   90.00
_cell.angle_gamma   90.00
#
_symmetry.space_group_name_H-M   'P 1'
#
loop_
_entity.id
_entity.type
_entity.pdbx_description
1 polymer ?
#
loop_
_entity_poly.entity_id
_entity_poly.type
_entity_poly.pdbx_seq_one_letter_code
_entity_poly.pdbx_strand_id
1 'polypeptide(L)'
;VYTELRDDSIRLLFAGVNAKIRDFLEITNFYALVPRSLFFPTLQDALSSLRNTNFPFHMSVSMNGYRDVVTLSTAPSHLDISCNSPEPV
;
A
#
# COMPACT_ATOMS: atom_id res chain seq x y z
N VAL A 1 15.52 7.10 10.89
CA VAL A 1 14.74 6.29 9.92
C VAL A 1 13.39 6.90 9.53
N TYR A 2 12.33 6.93 10.36
CA TYR A 2 11.04 7.50 9.92
C TYR A 2 11.15 8.98 9.51
N THR A 3 11.88 9.77 10.30
CA THR A 3 12.14 11.19 10.03
C THR A 3 12.96 11.39 8.76
N GLU A 4 14.05 10.64 8.60
CA GLU A 4 14.91 10.69 7.41
C GLU A 4 14.14 10.34 6.13
N LEU A 5 13.32 9.28 6.15
CA LEU A 5 12.52 8.89 4.99
C LEU A 5 11.43 9.91 4.68
N ARG A 6 10.91 10.59 5.70
CA ARG A 6 9.96 11.69 5.52
C ARG A 6 10.62 12.89 4.86
N ASP A 7 11.87 13.19 5.22
CA ASP A 7 12.67 14.26 4.61
C ASP A 7 12.95 13.97 3.14
N ASP A 8 13.15 12.68 2.79
CA ASP A 8 13.29 12.20 1.41
C ASP A 8 11.96 12.13 0.63
N SER A 9 10.87 12.68 1.17
CA SER A 9 9.51 12.67 0.59
C SER A 9 8.90 11.27 0.38
N ILE A 10 9.44 10.26 1.06
CA ILE A 10 8.93 8.87 1.02
C ILE A 10 7.79 8.73 2.03
N ARG A 11 6.60 8.33 1.55
CA ARG A 11 5.45 8.08 2.42
C ARG A 11 5.48 6.65 2.95
N LEU A 12 5.38 6.51 4.27
CA LEU A 12 5.35 5.21 4.94
C LEU A 12 3.94 4.87 5.40
N LEU A 13 3.49 3.67 5.05
CA LEU A 13 2.22 3.08 5.45
C LEU A 13 2.51 1.85 6.29
N PHE A 14 1.84 1.70 7.43
CA PHE A 14 2.02 0.56 8.32
C PHE A 14 0.79 -0.34 8.22
N ALA A 15 0.99 -1.59 7.83
CA ALA A 15 -0.08 -2.58 7.71
C ALA A 15 0.16 -3.76 8.67
N GLY A 16 -0.91 -4.29 9.26
CA GLY A 16 -0.86 -5.54 10.04
C GLY A 16 -0.08 -5.44 11.35
N VAL A 17 0.03 -4.24 11.93
CA VAL A 17 0.72 -4.06 13.21
C VAL A 17 -0.09 -4.69 14.35
N ASN A 18 0.51 -5.62 15.09
CA ASN A 18 -0.12 -6.30 16.22
C ASN A 18 -0.52 -5.28 17.30
N ALA A 19 -1.67 -5.51 17.96
CA ALA A 19 -2.18 -4.68 19.05
C ALA A 19 -1.12 -4.41 20.13
N LYS A 20 -0.37 -5.44 20.56
CA LYS A 20 0.71 -5.27 21.56
C LYS A 20 1.79 -4.27 21.13
N ILE A 21 2.12 -4.26 19.85
CA ILE A 21 3.11 -3.33 19.29
C ILE A 21 2.49 -1.93 19.22
N ARG A 22 1.21 -1.81 18.87
CA ARG A 22 0.50 -0.52 18.87
C ARG A 22 0.43 0.11 20.26
N ASP A 23 0.23 -0.71 21.30
CA ASP A 23 0.24 -0.26 22.70
C ASP A 23 1.64 0.21 23.10
N PHE A 24 2.68 -0.53 22.69
CA PHE A 24 4.07 -0.13 22.94
C PHE A 24 4.45 1.18 22.22
N LEU A 25 3.96 1.38 20.99
CA LEU A 25 4.11 2.63 20.24
C LEU A 25 3.36 3.78 20.90
N GLU A 26 2.24 3.51 21.58
CA GLU A 26 1.51 4.51 22.36
C GLU A 26 2.30 4.95 23.59
N ILE A 27 2.83 3.99 24.35
CA ILE A 27 3.65 4.23 25.56
C ILE A 27 4.90 5.04 25.21
N THR A 28 5.49 4.80 24.05
CA THR A 28 6.69 5.50 23.57
C THR A 28 6.39 6.85 22.90
N ASN A 29 5.14 7.31 22.92
CA ASN A 29 4.67 8.56 22.28
C ASN A 29 4.98 8.64 20.77
N PHE A 30 5.05 7.50 20.09
CA PHE A 30 5.36 7.44 18.66
C PHE A 30 4.29 8.14 17.80
N TYR A 31 3.03 8.10 18.23
CA TYR A 31 1.92 8.73 17.52
C TYR A 31 1.95 10.27 17.52
N ALA A 32 2.85 10.90 18.30
CA ALA A 32 3.10 12.34 18.19
C ALA A 32 3.85 12.69 16.90
N LEU A 33 4.69 11.77 16.41
CA LEU A 33 5.49 11.94 15.19
C LEU A 33 4.78 11.36 13.96
N VAL A 34 4.10 10.23 14.13
CA VAL A 34 3.43 9.51 13.03
C VAL A 34 1.91 9.55 13.23
N PRO A 35 1.14 10.11 12.29
CA PRO A 35 -0.31 10.15 12.43
C PRO A 35 -0.93 8.75 12.38
N ARG A 36 -1.93 8.51 13.24
CA ARG A 36 -2.64 7.23 13.34
C ARG A 36 -3.35 6.82 12.04
N SER A 37 -3.61 7.77 11.15
CA SER A 37 -4.25 7.54 9.84
C SER A 37 -3.39 6.73 8.86
N LEU A 38 -2.09 6.57 9.13
CA LEU A 38 -1.18 5.77 8.31
C LEU A 38 -1.12 4.29 8.73
N PHE A 39 -1.88 3.90 9.76
CA PHE A 39 -1.95 2.53 10.25
C PHE A 39 -3.20 1.83 9.73
N PHE A 40 -3.00 0.70 9.06
CA PHE A 40 -4.03 -0.11 8.45
C PHE A 40 -4.04 -1.52 9.06
N PRO A 41 -5.22 -2.13 9.22
CA PRO A 41 -5.32 -3.47 9.80
C PRO A 41 -4.77 -4.53 8.86
N THR A 42 -4.93 -4.35 7.54
CA THR A 42 -4.43 -5.30 6.53
C THR A 42 -3.56 -4.60 5.48
N LEU A 43 -2.75 -5.39 4.77
CA LEU A 43 -1.96 -4.92 3.63
C LEU A 43 -2.86 -4.39 2.51
N GLN A 44 -3.99 -5.06 2.27
CA GLN A 44 -4.92 -4.72 1.20
C GLN A 44 -5.58 -3.34 1.43
N ASP A 45 -5.88 -3.01 2.69
CA ASP A 45 -6.45 -1.69 3.03
C ASP A 45 -5.44 -0.56 2.80
N ALA A 46 -4.18 -0.78 3.18
CA ALA A 46 -3.10 0.18 2.94
C ALA A 46 -2.89 0.45 1.45
N LEU A 47 -2.86 -0.62 0.63
CA LEU A 47 -2.69 -0.51 -0.81
C LEU A 47 -3.91 0.14 -1.48
N SER A 48 -5.13 -0.17 -1.03
CA SER A 48 -6.35 0.45 -1.53
C SER A 48 -6.38 1.96 -1.24
N SER A 49 -5.96 2.35 -0.03
CA SER A 49 -5.81 3.76 0.33
C SER A 49 -4.78 4.46 -0.56
N LEU A 50 -3.64 3.81 -0.83
CA LEU A 50 -2.60 4.37 -1.70
C LEU A 50 -3.10 4.57 -3.13
N ARG A 51 -3.84 3.61 -3.69
CA ARG A 51 -4.46 3.72 -5.03
C ARG A 51 -5.39 4.92 -5.14
N ASN A 52 -6.19 5.18 -4.10
CA ASN A 52 -7.09 6.35 -4.05
C ASN A 52 -6.34 7.69 -3.96
N THR A 53 -5.08 7.68 -3.50
CA THR A 53 -4.26 8.90 -3.36
C THR A 53 -3.42 9.26 -4.59
N ASN A 54 -3.79 8.75 -5.78
CA ASN A 54 -3.13 9.00 -7.07
C ASN A 54 -1.78 8.30 -7.29
N PHE A 55 -1.56 7.13 -6.70
CA PHE A 55 -0.45 6.27 -7.12
C PHE A 55 -0.96 5.24 -8.15
N PRO A 56 -0.63 5.39 -9.44
CA PRO A 56 -1.06 4.46 -10.49
C PRO A 56 -0.18 3.21 -10.45
N PHE A 57 -0.55 2.25 -9.62
CA PHE A 57 0.02 0.91 -9.67
C PHE A 57 -1.08 -0.13 -9.86
N HIS A 58 -0.77 -1.10 -10.70
CA HIS A 58 -1.55 -2.31 -10.87
C HIS A 58 -1.08 -3.37 -9.87
N MET A 59 -2.03 -4.02 -9.21
CA MET A 59 -1.79 -5.11 -8.29
C MET A 59 -2.21 -6.43 -8.95
N SER A 60 -1.28 -7.34 -9.13
CA SER A 60 -1.58 -8.71 -9.58
C SER A 60 -1.26 -9.71 -8.48
N VAL A 61 -2.18 -10.65 -8.27
CA VAL A 61 -1.98 -11.79 -7.37
C VAL A 61 -1.73 -13.04 -8.20
N SER A 62 -0.70 -13.81 -7.86
CA SER A 62 -0.44 -15.11 -8.49
C SER A 62 -0.89 -16.21 -7.56
N MET A 63 -1.93 -16.96 -7.96
CA MET A 63 -2.44 -18.13 -7.23
C MET A 63 -1.63 -19.40 -7.53
N ASN A 64 -0.32 -19.28 -7.78
CA ASN A 64 0.54 -20.42 -8.07
C ASN A 64 0.94 -21.14 -6.77
N GLY A 65 -0.06 -21.76 -6.13
CA GLY A 65 0.02 -22.87 -5.20
C GLY A 65 0.77 -22.72 -3.87
N TYR A 66 1.72 -21.79 -3.71
CA TYR A 66 2.62 -21.81 -2.54
C TYR A 66 3.12 -20.46 -2.01
N ARG A 67 2.81 -19.31 -2.64
CA ARG A 67 3.10 -17.99 -2.06
C ARG A 67 2.10 -16.93 -2.50
N ASP A 68 1.55 -16.22 -1.52
CA ASP A 68 0.84 -14.94 -1.72
C ASP A 68 1.85 -13.86 -2.15
N VAL A 69 2.28 -13.90 -3.40
CA VAL A 69 3.14 -12.86 -3.98
C VAL A 69 2.25 -11.76 -4.53
N VAL A 70 2.33 -10.58 -3.92
CA VAL A 70 1.72 -9.36 -4.43
C VAL A 70 2.75 -8.62 -5.28
N THR A 71 2.54 -8.57 -6.59
CA THR A 71 3.39 -7.80 -7.50
C THR A 71 2.74 -6.43 -7.74
N LEU A 72 3.51 -5.37 -7.53
CA LEU A 72 3.11 -3.99 -7.82
C LEU A 72 3.86 -3.54 -9.07
N SER A 73 3.12 -3.11 -10.08
CA SER A 73 3.70 -2.62 -11.33
C SER A 73 3.04 -1.31 -11.73
N THR A 74 3.81 -0.39 -12.29
CA THR A 74 3.27 0.80 -12.96
C THR A 74 2.95 0.53 -14.43
N ALA A 75 3.25 -0.68 -14.94
CA ALA A 75 2.89 -1.07 -16.29
C ALA A 75 1.37 -1.24 -16.42
N PRO A 76 0.76 -0.78 -17.53
CA PRO A 76 -0.66 -0.97 -17.78
C PRO A 76 -0.99 -2.46 -17.79
N SER A 77 -2.06 -2.84 -17.11
CA SER A 77 -2.51 -4.23 -17.12
C SER A 77 -3.14 -4.57 -18.47
N HIS A 78 -3.11 -5.84 -18.87
CA HIS A 78 -3.81 -6.30 -20.07
C HIS A 78 -5.32 -5.99 -20.02
N LEU A 79 -5.88 -5.86 -18.82
CA LEU A 79 -7.28 -5.49 -18.61
C LEU A 79 -7.55 -4.02 -18.96
N ASP A 80 -6.61 -3.12 -18.68
CA ASP A 80 -6.67 -1.71 -19.09
C ASP A 80 -6.50 -1.54 -20.62
N ILE A 81 -5.71 -2.41 -21.25
CA ILE A 81 -5.50 -2.43 -22.71
C ILE A 81 -6.77 -2.88 -23.44
N SER A 82 -7.51 -3.85 -22.87
CA SER A 82 -8.77 -4.35 -23.42
C SER A 82 -9.94 -3.36 -23.33
N CYS A 83 -9.94 -2.45 -22.37
CA CYS A 83 -11.01 -1.42 -22.28
C CYS A 83 -10.78 -0.24 -23.23
N ASN A 84 -9.55 -0.04 -23.70
CA ASN A 84 -9.19 1.06 -24.58
C ASN A 84 -9.09 0.65 -26.05
N SER A 85 -9.51 -0.56 -26.43
CA SER A 85 -9.59 -0.94 -27.84
C SER A 85 -10.79 -0.25 -28.50
N PRO A 86 -10.60 0.61 -29.52
CA PRO A 86 -11.72 1.09 -30.32
C PRO A 86 -12.36 -0.11 -31.02
N GLU A 87 -13.68 -0.26 -30.91
CA GLU A 87 -14.44 -1.22 -31.71
C GLU A 87 -14.11 -0.98 -33.20
N PRO A 88 -13.76 -2.03 -33.97
CA PRO A 88 -13.59 -1.89 -35.40
C PRO A 88 -14.95 -1.57 -36.02
N VAL A 89 -15.07 -0.36 -36.58
CA VAL A 89 -16.22 0.12 -37.37
C VAL A 89 -16.25 -0.60 -38.72
#